data_AF-A0AAV5GLG9-F1
#
_entry.id   AF-A0AAV5GLG9-F1
#
_cell.length_a   1.000
_cell.length_b   1.000
_cell.length_c   1.000
_cell.angle_alpha   90.00
_cell.angle_beta   90.00
_cell.angle_gamma   90.00
#
_symmetry.space_group_name_H-M   'P 1'
#
loop_
_entity.id
_entity.type
_entity.pdbx_description
1 polymer ?
#
loop_
_entity_poly.entity_id
_entity_poly.type
_entity_poly.pdbx_seq_one_letter_code
_entity_poly.pdbx_strand_id
1 'polypeptide(L)'
;MAGGSGYQPVKLDQGLEAWNYMRENIWRYFRFTQKTSRLSLFWGALVPIGVFAICQQQDLKWDVVAAKRDDPIARWGEHAKRPSERAAAAAPADDEE
;
A
#
# COMPACT_ATOMS: atom_id res chain seq x y z
N MET A 1 15.60 37.75 -30.23
CA MET A 1 16.19 37.82 -28.88
C MET A 1 17.70 37.90 -29.04
N ALA A 2 18.32 39.03 -28.71
CA ALA A 2 19.77 39.23 -28.78
C ALA A 2 20.41 38.77 -27.46
N GLY A 3 20.77 37.49 -27.38
CA GLY A 3 21.54 36.90 -26.28
C GLY A 3 22.84 36.34 -26.85
N GLY A 4 23.97 36.82 -26.33
CA GLY A 4 25.32 36.55 -26.85
C GLY A 4 25.65 35.06 -26.94
N SER A 5 25.99 34.63 -28.15
CA SER A 5 26.60 33.34 -28.45
C SER A 5 28.06 33.36 -28.00
N GLY A 6 28.41 32.68 -26.90
CA GLY A 6 29.84 32.45 -26.62
C GLY A 6 30.18 31.76 -25.32
N TYR A 7 29.36 31.89 -24.27
CA TYR A 7 29.65 31.26 -22.98
C TYR A 7 28.57 30.23 -22.63
N GLN A 8 28.95 28.95 -22.71
CA GLN A 8 28.12 27.83 -22.30
C GLN A 8 28.70 27.25 -20.99
N PRO A 9 28.17 27.62 -19.81
CA PRO A 9 28.73 27.21 -18.51
C PRO A 9 28.54 25.72 -18.20
N VAL A 10 27.72 25.02 -18.96
CA VAL A 10 27.37 23.60 -18.73
C VAL A 10 27.80 22.76 -19.93
N LYS A 11 28.44 21.62 -19.67
CA LYS A 11 28.72 20.65 -20.72
C LYS A 11 27.40 20.03 -21.20
N LEU A 12 26.95 20.42 -22.39
CA LEU A 12 25.81 19.79 -23.03
C LEU A 12 26.23 18.42 -23.55
N ASP A 13 25.69 17.38 -22.94
CA ASP A 13 25.83 16.01 -23.41
C ASP A 13 24.58 15.62 -24.20
N GLN A 14 24.78 15.32 -25.48
CA GLN A 14 23.72 14.89 -26.38
C GLN A 14 22.98 13.67 -25.85
N GLY A 15 23.67 12.76 -25.15
CA GLY A 15 23.04 11.57 -24.54
C GLY A 15 22.07 11.92 -23.43
N LEU A 16 22.45 12.88 -22.56
CA LEU A 16 21.62 13.33 -21.45
C LEU A 16 20.39 14.09 -21.96
N GLU A 17 20.57 14.95 -22.96
CA GLU A 17 19.48 15.69 -23.59
C GLU A 17 18.49 14.76 -24.27
N ALA A 18 18.97 13.74 -25.00
CA ALA A 18 18.11 12.74 -25.63
C ALA A 18 17.32 11.93 -24.60
N TRP A 19 17.94 11.54 -23.48
CA TRP A 19 17.24 10.82 -22.41
C TRP A 19 16.20 11.69 -21.70
N ASN A 20 16.53 12.95 -21.40
CA ASN A 20 15.57 13.89 -20.83
C ASN A 20 14.39 14.10 -21.79
N TYR A 21 14.67 14.35 -23.07
CA TYR A 21 13.65 14.50 -24.10
C TYR A 21 12.74 13.27 -24.17
N MET A 22 13.32 12.06 -24.17
CA MET A 22 12.54 10.82 -24.18
C MET A 22 11.62 10.75 -22.96
N ARG A 23 12.12 11.06 -21.76
CA ARG A 23 11.36 10.95 -20.50
C ARG A 23 10.20 11.95 -20.44
N GLU A 24 10.45 13.18 -20.86
CA GLU A 24 9.44 14.25 -20.88
C GLU A 24 8.35 13.97 -21.91
N ASN A 25 8.67 13.25 -22.99
CA ASN A 25 7.74 12.94 -24.07
C ASN A 25 7.19 11.49 -24.02
N ILE A 26 7.33 10.77 -22.90
CA ILE A 26 6.85 9.38 -22.76
C ILE A 26 5.37 9.24 -23.15
N TRP A 27 4.53 10.19 -22.75
CA TRP A 27 3.08 10.14 -23.00
C TRP A 27 2.72 10.14 -24.47
N ARG A 28 3.56 10.72 -25.35
CA ARG A 28 3.32 10.74 -26.80
C ARG A 28 3.48 9.36 -27.43
N TYR A 29 4.34 8.53 -26.85
CA TYR A 29 4.69 7.20 -27.36
C TYR A 29 4.10 6.07 -26.52
N PHE A 30 3.40 6.39 -25.44
CA PHE A 30 2.77 5.39 -24.58
C PHE A 30 1.67 4.64 -25.33
N ARG A 31 1.63 3.32 -25.14
CA ARG A 31 0.57 2.47 -25.68
C ARG A 31 0.13 1.44 -24.66
N PHE A 32 -1.19 1.23 -24.59
CA PHE A 32 -1.75 0.11 -23.86
C PHE A 32 -1.45 -1.19 -24.60
N THR A 33 -0.63 -2.00 -23.96
CA THR A 33 -0.27 -3.37 -24.34
C THR A 33 -0.74 -4.30 -23.24
N GLN A 34 -0.79 -5.60 -23.49
CA GLN A 34 -1.20 -6.53 -22.43
C GLN A 34 -0.37 -6.41 -21.15
N LYS A 35 0.94 -6.11 -21.26
CA LYS A 35 1.81 -5.92 -20.09
C LYS A 35 1.51 -4.60 -19.37
N THR A 36 1.51 -3.47 -20.11
CA THR A 36 1.31 -2.15 -19.51
C THR A 36 -0.10 -2.00 -18.94
N SER A 37 -1.14 -2.51 -19.61
CA SER A 37 -2.51 -2.50 -19.11
C SER A 37 -2.66 -3.31 -17.81
N ARG A 38 -2.04 -4.49 -17.71
CA ARG A 38 -2.07 -5.29 -16.47
C ARG A 38 -1.38 -4.56 -15.32
N LEU A 39 -0.24 -3.93 -15.57
CA LEU A 39 0.46 -3.15 -14.57
C LEU A 39 -0.33 -1.92 -14.14
N SER A 40 -0.94 -1.18 -15.07
CA SER A 40 -1.78 -0.04 -14.78
C SER A 40 -3.01 -0.43 -13.95
N LEU A 41 -3.68 -1.54 -14.27
CA LEU A 41 -4.82 -2.01 -13.50
C LEU A 41 -4.41 -2.49 -12.10
N PHE A 42 -3.28 -3.21 -12.01
CA PHE A 42 -2.79 -3.72 -10.74
C PHE A 42 -2.41 -2.58 -9.79
N TRP A 43 -1.54 -1.68 -10.23
CA TRP A 43 -1.03 -0.59 -9.38
C TRP A 43 -1.98 0.60 -9.27
N GLY A 44 -2.75 0.88 -10.33
CA GLY A 44 -3.66 2.02 -10.37
C GLY A 44 -5.02 1.76 -9.73
N ALA A 45 -5.48 0.50 -9.68
CA ALA A 45 -6.79 0.17 -9.14
C ALA A 45 -6.72 -0.91 -8.05
N LEU A 46 -6.15 -2.08 -8.36
CA LEU A 46 -6.22 -3.22 -7.45
C LEU A 46 -5.53 -2.94 -6.11
N VAL A 47 -4.33 -2.37 -6.13
CA VAL A 47 -3.59 -2.05 -4.91
C VAL A 47 -4.30 -0.98 -4.07
N PRO A 48 -4.69 0.20 -4.61
CA PRO A 48 -5.42 1.21 -3.82
C PRO A 48 -6.74 0.69 -3.25
N ILE A 49 -7.53 -0.04 -4.03
CA ILE A 49 -8.81 -0.59 -3.59
C ILE A 49 -8.59 -1.67 -2.52
N GLY A 50 -7.61 -2.56 -2.72
CA GLY A 50 -7.28 -3.61 -1.76
C GLY A 50 -6.84 -3.03 -0.42
N VAL A 51 -5.96 -2.02 -0.44
CA VAL A 51 -5.53 -1.30 0.77
C VAL A 51 -6.71 -0.62 1.44
N PHE A 52 -7.55 0.09 0.68
CA PHE A 52 -8.74 0.74 1.23
C PHE A 52 -9.71 -0.25 1.88
N ALA A 53 -9.95 -1.41 1.24
CA ALA A 53 -10.82 -2.44 1.79
C ALA A 53 -10.27 -3.03 3.09
N ILE A 54 -8.95 -3.27 3.17
CA ILE A 54 -8.30 -3.73 4.40
C ILE A 54 -8.43 -2.67 5.48
N CYS A 55 -8.13 -1.40 5.17
CA CYS A 55 -8.28 -0.29 6.11
C CYS A 55 -9.72 -0.24 6.65
N GLN A 56 -10.74 -0.29 5.80
CA GLN A 56 -12.14 -0.28 6.22
C GLN A 56 -12.51 -1.46 7.14
N GLN A 57 -11.94 -2.65 6.91
CA GLN A 57 -12.20 -3.81 7.77
C GLN A 57 -11.49 -3.73 9.13
N GLN A 58 -10.31 -3.11 9.17
CA GLN A 58 -9.54 -2.97 10.41
C GLN A 58 -9.85 -1.66 11.15
N ASP A 59 -10.52 -0.73 10.51
CA ASP A 59 -10.85 0.56 11.10
C ASP A 59 -11.71 0.38 12.34
N LEU A 60 -11.33 1.09 13.41
CA LEU A 60 -11.95 1.03 14.74
C LEU A 60 -12.03 -0.37 15.38
N LYS A 61 -11.46 -1.42 14.76
CA LYS A 61 -11.53 -2.78 15.27
C LYS A 61 -10.64 -2.97 16.48
N TRP A 62 -9.48 -2.31 16.51
CA TRP A 62 -8.45 -2.55 17.51
C TRP A 62 -8.37 -1.37 18.49
N ASP A 63 -8.44 -1.66 19.78
CA ASP A 63 -8.26 -0.71 20.86
C ASP A 63 -7.13 -1.18 21.76
N VAL A 64 -5.96 -0.57 21.56
CA VAL A 64 -4.73 -0.91 22.31
C VAL A 64 -4.48 0.07 23.46
N VAL A 65 -5.33 1.09 23.63
CA VAL A 65 -5.10 2.13 24.62
C VAL A 65 -5.33 1.57 26.02
N ALA A 66 -4.29 1.55 26.84
CA ALA A 66 -4.30 1.07 28.23
C ALA A 66 -4.75 -0.39 28.43
N ALA A 67 -4.68 -1.23 27.38
CA ALA A 67 -4.99 -2.65 27.48
C ALA A 67 -4.05 -3.35 28.48
N LYS A 68 -4.61 -4.05 29.47
CA LYS A 68 -3.84 -4.84 30.45
C LYS A 68 -3.63 -6.26 29.95
N ARG A 69 -2.83 -7.02 30.70
CA ARG A 69 -2.66 -8.46 30.45
C ARG A 69 -4.04 -9.14 30.54
N ASP A 70 -4.39 -9.88 29.50
CA ASP A 70 -5.68 -10.60 29.32
C ASP A 70 -6.90 -9.72 28.96
N ASP A 71 -6.72 -8.43 28.66
CA ASP A 71 -7.80 -7.62 28.08
C ASP A 71 -7.95 -7.88 26.57
N PRO A 72 -9.19 -7.97 26.06
CA PRO A 72 -9.45 -8.14 24.63
C PRO A 72 -9.14 -6.83 23.88
N ILE A 73 -8.26 -6.91 22.89
CA ILE A 73 -7.84 -5.75 22.07
C ILE A 73 -8.83 -5.48 20.93
N ALA A 74 -9.58 -6.48 20.48
CA ALA A 74 -10.59 -6.29 19.44
C ALA A 74 -11.90 -5.79 20.05
N ARG A 75 -12.45 -4.70 19.52
CA ARG A 75 -13.72 -4.11 19.99
C ARG A 75 -14.95 -4.96 19.70
N TRP A 76 -14.90 -5.82 18.67
CA TRP A 76 -16.05 -6.62 18.23
C TRP A 76 -15.62 -7.94 17.56
N GLY A 77 -16.55 -8.90 17.52
CA GLY A 77 -16.34 -10.26 16.99
C GLY A 77 -15.89 -11.27 18.05
N GLU A 78 -15.45 -12.45 17.62
CA GLU A 78 -14.94 -13.50 18.50
C GLU A 78 -13.76 -13.03 19.35
N HIS A 79 -13.00 -12.07 18.82
CA HIS A 79 -11.82 -11.52 19.47
C HIS A 79 -12.10 -10.54 20.63
N ALA A 80 -13.38 -10.18 20.84
CA ALA A 80 -13.80 -9.28 21.92
C ALA A 80 -13.94 -9.99 23.28
N LYS A 81 -13.92 -11.33 23.32
CA LYS A 81 -13.89 -12.10 24.57
C LYS A 81 -12.47 -12.15 25.13
N ARG A 82 -12.35 -12.16 26.46
CA ARG A 82 -11.06 -12.31 27.13
C ARG A 82 -10.33 -13.54 26.60
N PRO A 83 -9.01 -13.46 26.35
CA PRO A 83 -8.22 -14.60 25.89
C PRO A 83 -8.35 -15.82 26.79
N SER A 84 -8.32 -15.63 28.12
CA SER A 84 -8.52 -16.69 29.12
C SER A 84 -9.88 -17.40 29.01
N GLU A 85 -10.97 -16.64 28.88
CA GLU A 85 -12.33 -17.19 28.76
C GLU A 85 -12.51 -17.97 27.45
N ARG A 86 -11.85 -17.53 26.38
CA ARG A 86 -11.86 -18.26 25.11
C ARG A 86 -11.03 -19.53 25.15
N ALA A 87 -9.87 -19.50 25.81
CA ALA A 87 -9.05 -20.68 26.01
C ALA A 87 -9.78 -21.73 26.86
N ALA A 88 -10.51 -21.30 27.90
CA ALA A 88 -11.35 -22.18 28.72
C ALA A 88 -12.53 -22.77 27.92
N ALA A 89 -13.17 -21.99 27.05
CA ALA A 89 -14.26 -22.47 26.20
C ALA A 89 -13.80 -23.38 25.05
N ALA A 90 -12.50 -23.38 24.73
CA ALA A 90 -11.89 -24.22 23.70
C ALA A 90 -11.24 -25.49 24.27
N ALA A 91 -11.17 -25.63 25.60
CA ALA A 91 -10.76 -26.88 26.23
C ALA A 91 -11.82 -27.96 25.97
N PRO A 92 -11.45 -29.17 25.52
CA PRO A 92 -12.40 -30.28 25.47
C PRO A 92 -12.95 -30.50 26.87
N ALA A 93 -14.26 -30.72 26.99
CA ALA A 93 -14.84 -31.14 28.26
C ALA A 93 -14.20 -32.48 28.61
N ASP A 94 -13.29 -32.48 29.58
CA ASP A 94 -12.72 -33.71 30.11
C ASP A 94 -13.89 -34.60 30.56
N ASP A 95 -13.89 -35.83 30.03
CA ASP A 95 -14.93 -36.83 30.17
C ASP A 95 -15.35 -37.02 31.63
N GLU A 96 -16.66 -36.94 31.87
CA GLU A 96 -17.30 -37.29 33.15
C GLU A 96 -17.05 -38.78 33.43
N GLU A 97 -16.37 -39.09 34.55
CA GLU A 97 -16.28 -40.43 35.16
C GLU A 97 -17.24 -40.53 36.36
#